data_AF-X1GC86-F1
#
_entry.id   AF-X1GC86-F1
#
_cell.length_a   1.000
_cell.length_b   1.000
_cell.length_c   1.000
_cell.angle_alpha   90.00
_cell.angle_beta   90.00
_cell.angle_gamma   90.00
#
_symmetry.space_group_name_H-M   'P 1'
#
loop_
_entity.id
_entity.type
_entity.pdbx_description
1 polymer ?
#
loop_
_entity_poly.entity_id
_entity_poly.type
_entity_poly.pdbx_seq_one_letter_code
_entity_poly.pdbx_strand_id
1 'polypeptide(L)' 'MIEKTYECEECRKKIKTSEETPECCGKPMKELPLDVCVQPAHAEHARPMESEEPCDDGRAG' A
#
# COMPACT_ATOMS: atom_id res chain seq x y z
N MET A 1 -8.26 13.64 -5.71
CA MET A 1 -9.30 12.66 -6.04
C MET A 1 -8.94 11.37 -5.33
N ILE A 2 -9.89 10.72 -4.65
CA ILE A 2 -9.65 9.45 -3.93
C ILE A 2 -10.07 8.33 -4.88
N GLU A 3 -9.11 7.62 -5.46
CA GLU A 3 -9.39 6.44 -6.28
C GLU A 3 -9.79 5.26 -5.38
N LYS A 4 -10.99 4.71 -5.58
CA LYS A 4 -11.46 3.53 -4.86
C LYS A 4 -11.30 2.29 -5.74
N THR A 5 -10.83 1.20 -5.14
CA THR A 5 -10.73 -0.08 -5.83
C THR A 5 -11.96 -0.92 -5.47
N TYR A 6 -12.57 -1.57 -6.44
CA TYR A 6 -13.70 -2.47 -6.26
C TYR A 6 -13.36 -3.85 -6.81
N GLU A 7 -13.81 -4.91 -6.14
CA GLU A 7 -13.65 -6.30 -6.59
C GLU A 7 -15.00 -6.99 -6.78
N CYS A 8 -15.13 -7.73 -7.88
CA CYS A 8 -16.30 -8.57 -8.13
C CYS A 8 -16.08 -9.96 -7.54
N GLU A 9 -16.98 -10.40 -6.67
CA GLU A 9 -16.92 -11.72 -6.01
C GLU A 9 -17.10 -12.90 -6.99
N GLU A 10 -17.78 -12.70 -8.12
CA GLU A 10 -18.06 -13.76 -9.10
C GLU A 10 -16.92 -13.98 -10.10
N CYS A 11 -16.34 -12.89 -10.62
CA CYS A 11 -15.28 -12.98 -11.62
C CYS A 11 -13.88 -12.57 -11.11
N ARG A 12 -13.76 -12.17 -9.84
CA ARG A 12 -12.53 -11.63 -9.20
C ARG A 12 -11.88 -10.47 -9.94
N LYS A 13 -12.64 -9.77 -10.79
CA LYS A 13 -12.16 -8.62 -11.54
C LYS A 13 -12.05 -7.42 -10.60
N LYS A 14 -10.94 -6.69 -10.70
CA LYS A 14 -10.69 -5.47 -9.93
C LYS A 14 -10.86 -4.24 -10.83
N ILE A 15 -11.59 -3.24 -10.37
CA ILE A 15 -11.83 -1.97 -11.08
C ILE A 15 -11.46 -0.81 -10.18
N LYS A 16 -10.74 0.18 -10.70
CA LYS A 16 -10.42 1.42 -10.00
C LYS A 16 -11.26 2.54 -10.57
N THR A 17 -12.04 3.21 -9.72
CA THR A 17 -12.85 4.37 -10.12
C THR A 17 -13.00 5.34 -8.95
N SER A 18 -13.14 6.62 -9.27
CA SER A 18 -13.19 7.73 -8.29
C SER A 18 -14.59 8.31 -8.11
N GLU A 19 -15.56 7.89 -8.93
CA GLU A 19 -16.80 8.66 -9.12
C GLU A 19 -18.06 7.87 -8.74
N GLU A 20 -18.12 6.55 -8.97
CA GLU A 20 -19.31 5.72 -8.69
C GLU A 20 -18.98 4.23 -8.43
N THR A 21 -19.85 3.51 -7.73
CA THR A 21 -19.69 2.06 -7.47
C THR A 21 -20.02 1.27 -8.74
N PRO A 22 -19.06 0.53 -9.34
CA PRO A 22 -19.29 -0.19 -10.58
C PRO A 22 -20.17 -1.43 -10.36
N GLU A 23 -21.00 -1.74 -11.34
CA GLU A 23 -21.76 -2.99 -11.40
C GLU A 23 -21.01 -4.03 -12.23
N CYS A 24 -20.87 -5.24 -11.69
CA CYS A 24 -20.24 -6.36 -12.38
C CYS A 24 -21.03 -7.63 -12.12
N CYS A 25 -21.24 -8.46 -13.15
CA CYS A 25 -22.05 -9.68 -13.07
C CYS A 25 -23.51 -9.44 -12.60
N GLY A 26 -24.05 -8.23 -12.77
CA GLY A 26 -25.42 -7.88 -12.35
C GLY A 26 -25.56 -7.57 -10.86
N LYS A 27 -24.44 -7.39 -10.14
CA LYS A 27 -24.41 -6.97 -8.74
C LYS A 27 -23.45 -5.77 -8.55
N PRO A 28 -23.68 -4.91 -7.55
CA PRO A 28 -22.73 -3.87 -7.20
C PRO A 28 -21.43 -4.50 -6.68
N MET A 29 -20.29 -4.05 -7.18
CA MET A 29 -18.98 -4.57 -6.75
C MET A 29 -18.66 -4.13 -5.31
N LYS A 30 -17.90 -4.96 -4.60
CA LYS A 30 -17.49 -4.67 -3.22
C LYS A 30 -16.30 -3.72 -3.22
N GLU A 31 -16.39 -2.62 -2.47
CA GLU A 31 -15.23 -1.75 -2.27
C GLU A 31 -14.13 -2.51 -1.52
N LEU A 32 -12.94 -2.55 -2.11
CA LEU A 32 -11.72 -2.97 -1.44
C LEU A 32 -11.12 -1.72 -0.82
N PRO A 33 -11.07 -1.64 0.53
CA PRO A 33 -10.23 -0.62 1.14
C PRO A 33 -8.82 -0.85 0.61
N LEU A 34 -8.21 0.20 0.04
CA LEU A 34 -6.77 0.19 -0.10
C LEU A 34 -6.26 0.18 1.33
N ASP A 35 -5.90 -1.01 1.82
CA ASP A 35 -5.11 -1.14 3.03
C ASP A 35 -3.98 -0.14 2.85
N VAL A 36 -3.92 0.86 3.74
CA VAL A 36 -2.80 1.78 3.83
C VAL A 36 -1.58 0.91 3.60
N CYS A 37 -0.73 1.20 2.62
CA CYS A 37 0.46 0.39 2.38
C CYS A 37 1.25 0.35 3.69
N VAL A 38 0.95 -0.60 4.57
CA VAL A 38 1.59 -0.73 5.86
C VAL A 38 2.90 -1.36 5.47
N GLN A 39 3.91 -0.50 5.33
CA GLN A 39 5.27 -0.98 5.23
C GLN A 39 5.43 -1.97 6.38
N PRO A 40 5.73 -3.24 6.09
CA PRO A 40 5.90 -4.19 7.16
C PRO A 40 7.00 -3.64 8.07
N ALA A 41 6.73 -3.56 9.37
CA ALA A 41 7.69 -3.14 10.39
C ALA A 41 8.76 -4.23 10.60
N HIS A 42 9.27 -4.82 9.51
CA HIS A 42 10.34 -5.78 9.54
C HIS A 42 11.66 -5.05 9.83
N ALA A 43 12.54 -5.75 10.55
CA ALA A 43 13.77 -5.23 11.11
C ALA A 43 14.69 -4.52 10.10
N GLU A 44 14.57 -4.81 8.81
CA GLU A 44 15.31 -4.14 7.72
C GLU A 44 14.93 -2.65 7.53
N HIS A 45 13.76 -2.23 8.05
CA HIS A 45 13.32 -0.84 8.09
C HIS A 45 13.51 -0.18 9.47
N ALA A 46 13.91 -0.95 10.49
CA ALA A 46 14.32 -0.41 11.77
C ALA A 46 15.71 0.20 11.60
N ARG A 47 15.77 1.38 10.98
CA ARG A 47 16.92 2.26 11.20
C ARG A 47 16.96 2.47 12.72
N PRO A 48 18.02 2.06 13.43
CA PRO A 48 18.13 2.46 14.82
C PRO A 48 18.03 3.98 14.81
N MET A 49 17.05 4.53 15.54
CA MET A 49 17.13 5.90 16.00
C MET A 49 18.25 5.97 17.04
N GLU A 50 19.48 5.63 16.63
CA GLU A 50 20.67 5.94 17.38
C GLU A 50 21.23 7.19 16.74
N SER A 51 20.87 8.30 17.36
CA SER A 51 21.59 9.55 17.22
C SER A 51 23.06 9.27 17.55
N GLU A 52 23.95 9.77 16.68
CA GLU A 52 25.29 10.27 17.06
C GLU A 52 26.56 9.45 16.77
N GLU A 53 26.63 8.56 15.76
CA GLU A 53 27.95 8.26 15.17
C GLU A 53 27.90 8.29 13.62
N PRO A 54 28.58 9.24 12.94
CA PRO A 54 28.83 9.08 11.51
C PRO A 54 29.65 7.79 11.30
N CYS A 55 29.29 7.00 10.29
CA CYS A 55 30.10 5.86 9.88
C CYS A 55 31.55 6.33 9.69
N ASP A 56 32.47 5.75 10.46
CA ASP A 56 33.91 5.83 10.17
C ASP A 56 34.16 5.05 8.87
N ASP A 57 33.91 5.72 7.73
CA ASP A 57 34.35 5.25 6.41
C ASP A 57 35.87 5.40 6.43
N GLY A 58 36.56 4.38 6.96
CA GLY A 58 37.99 4.32 7.27
C GLY A 58 38.94 4.74 6.13
N ARG A 59 38.88 6.01 5.76
CA ARG A 59 39.72 6.77 4.83
C ARG A 59 40.55 7.78 5.60
N ALA A 60 41.00 7.40 6.80
CA ALA A 60 42.06 8.13 7.48
C ALA A 60 43.41 7.57 7.02
N GLY A 61 44.06 8.29 6.09
CA GLY A 61 45.51 8.40 5.92
C GLY A 61 46.28 7.20 5.38
#